data_AF-A0A8T0C6F4-F1
#
_entry.id   AF-A0A8T0C6F4-F1
#
_cell.length_a   1.000
_cell.length_b   1.000
_cell.length_c   1.000
_cell.angle_alpha   90.00
_cell.angle_beta   90.00
_cell.angle_gamma   90.00
#
_symmetry.space_group_name_H-M   'P 1'
#
loop_
_entity.id
_entity.type
_entity.pdbx_description
1 polymer ?
#
loop_
_entity_poly.entity_id
_entity_poly.type
_entity_poly.pdbx_seq_one_letter_code
_entity_poly.pdbx_strand_id
1 'polypeptide(L)'
;MLVITDAGKRISDDWVEYNVVHPGLTVKILEPYAADLMPISTVGKSSPSPLRHTVIFGSKSNQHKLEIVGKYKKELYFDNRFYGTIWSGDILIRDGSLSIDGKLVSPIEN
;
A
#
# COMPACT_ATOMS: atom_id res chain seq x y z
N MET A 1 13.30 5.88 -12.42
CA MET A 1 12.02 5.50 -11.77
C MET A 1 11.93 3.99 -11.87
N LEU A 2 12.03 3.28 -10.76
CA LEU A 2 11.82 1.84 -10.75
C LEU A 2 10.32 1.62 -10.63
N VAL A 3 9.73 0.93 -11.60
CA VAL A 3 8.34 0.47 -11.54
C VAL A 3 8.41 -1.03 -11.31
N ILE A 4 8.12 -1.48 -10.09
CA ILE A 4 7.93 -2.90 -9.82
C ILE A 4 6.43 -3.16 -9.94
N THR A 5 6.08 -4.12 -10.80
CA THR A 5 4.72 -4.58 -10.99
C THR A 5 4.54 -5.96 -10.37
N ASP A 6 3.64 -6.08 -9.39
CA ASP A 6 3.16 -7.37 -8.88
C ASP A 6 1.78 -7.63 -9.51
N ALA A 7 1.63 -8.75 -10.22
CA ALA A 7 0.37 -9.15 -10.85
C ALA A 7 -0.69 -9.64 -9.84
N GLY A 8 -0.28 -9.85 -8.58
CA GLY A 8 -1.13 -10.39 -7.54
C GLY A 8 -1.23 -11.91 -7.61
N LYS A 9 -1.40 -12.53 -6.45
CA LYS A 9 -1.63 -13.95 -6.29
C LYS A 9 -3.06 -14.16 -5.80
N ARG A 10 -3.85 -14.95 -6.54
CA ARG A 10 -5.17 -15.39 -6.07
C ARG A 10 -4.97 -16.32 -4.87
N ILE A 11 -5.51 -15.92 -3.71
CA ILE A 11 -5.38 -16.68 -2.45
C ILE A 11 -6.68 -17.39 -2.05
N SER A 12 -7.79 -17.00 -2.65
CA SER A 12 -9.07 -17.73 -2.63
C SER A 12 -9.89 -17.34 -3.86
N ASP A 13 -11.09 -17.92 -4.00
CA ASP A 13 -12.01 -17.55 -5.08
C ASP A 13 -12.37 -16.06 -5.06
N ASP A 14 -12.36 -15.45 -3.87
CA ASP A 14 -12.83 -14.07 -3.67
C ASP A 14 -11.70 -13.04 -3.50
N TRP A 15 -10.43 -13.45 -3.34
CA TRP A 15 -9.36 -12.52 -2.94
C TRP A 15 -8.06 -12.67 -3.73
N VAL A 16 -7.46 -11.52 -4.04
CA VAL A 16 -6.13 -11.39 -4.62
C VAL A 16 -5.22 -10.70 -3.60
N GLU A 17 -4.08 -11.34 -3.30
CA GLU A 17 -3.02 -10.77 -2.47
C GLU A 17 -1.92 -10.18 -3.34
N TYR A 18 -1.49 -8.98 -3.00
CA TYR A 18 -0.29 -8.36 -3.55
C TYR A 18 0.73 -8.12 -2.44
N ASN A 19 1.99 -8.32 -2.76
CA ASN A 19 3.09 -8.06 -1.85
C ASN A 19 3.91 -6.88 -2.36
N VAL A 20 4.06 -5.86 -1.52
CA VAL A 20 4.82 -4.65 -1.87
C VAL A 20 6.14 -4.65 -1.11
N VAL A 21 7.24 -4.61 -1.88
CA VAL A 21 8.59 -4.57 -1.33
C VAL A 21 8.92 -3.14 -0.90
N HIS A 22 9.03 -2.89 0.40
CA HIS A 22 9.50 -1.63 0.96
C HIS A 22 10.58 -1.89 2.03
N PRO A 23 11.72 -1.17 2.02
CA PRO A 23 12.73 -1.32 3.08
C PRO A 23 12.14 -1.12 4.49
N GLY A 24 12.27 -2.13 5.34
CA GLY A 24 11.79 -2.11 6.72
C GLY A 24 10.29 -2.25 6.91
N LEU A 25 9.49 -2.44 5.84
CA LEU A 25 8.05 -2.72 5.96
C LEU A 25 7.69 -3.96 5.15
N THR A 26 6.88 -4.83 5.73
CA THR A 26 6.13 -5.84 4.97
C THR A 26 4.79 -5.24 4.63
N VAL A 27 4.50 -5.03 3.34
CA VAL A 27 3.23 -4.42 2.93
C VAL A 27 2.43 -5.43 2.13
N LYS A 28 1.23 -5.75 2.60
CA LYS A 28 0.28 -6.64 1.96
C LYS A 28 -1.00 -5.90 1.62
N ILE A 29 -1.53 -6.17 0.43
CA ILE A 29 -2.78 -5.59 -0.05
C ILE A 29 -3.69 -6.74 -0.48
N LEU A 30 -4.90 -6.78 0.06
CA LEU A 30 -5.94 -7.75 -0.25
C LEU A 30 -7.11 -7.04 -0.93
N GLU A 31 -7.31 -7.35 -2.21
CA GLU A 31 -8.43 -6.85 -3.00
C GLU A 31 -9.42 -7.98 -3.27
N PRO A 32 -10.74 -7.70 -3.21
CA PRO A 32 -11.75 -8.60 -3.75
C PRO A 32 -11.46 -8.88 -5.22
N TYR A 33 -11.59 -10.13 -5.66
CA TYR A 33 -11.36 -10.50 -7.04
C TYR A 33 -12.33 -9.76 -7.97
N ALA A 34 -11.77 -9.02 -8.93
CA ALA A 34 -12.51 -8.44 -10.05
C ALA A 34 -11.75 -8.68 -11.35
N ALA A 35 -12.50 -8.87 -12.45
CA ALA A 35 -11.92 -9.16 -13.76
C ALA A 35 -11.06 -8.00 -14.31
N ASP A 36 -11.29 -6.78 -13.83
CA ASP A 36 -10.58 -5.57 -14.20
C ASP A 36 -9.56 -5.10 -13.14
N LEU A 37 -9.20 -5.96 -12.18
CA LEU A 37 -8.10 -5.70 -11.24
C LEU A 37 -6.80 -5.40 -12.01
N MET A 38 -6.09 -4.39 -11.53
CA MET A 38 -4.82 -3.97 -12.10
C MET A 38 -3.65 -4.60 -11.34
N PRO A 39 -2.55 -4.96 -12.03
CA PRO A 39 -1.28 -5.18 -11.35
C PRO A 39 -0.92 -3.96 -10.51
N ILE A 40 -0.31 -4.17 -9.35
CA ILE A 40 0.17 -3.05 -8.54
C ILE A 40 1.26 -2.32 -9.30
N SER A 41 1.20 -1.00 -9.29
CA SER A 41 2.29 -0.15 -9.75
C SER A 41 2.95 0.54 -8.56
N THR A 42 4.27 0.38 -8.44
CA THR A 42 5.07 1.07 -7.44
C THR A 42 5.88 2.17 -8.07
N VAL A 43 5.88 3.36 -7.46
CA VAL A 43 6.67 4.51 -7.88
C VAL A 43 7.55 4.94 -6.71
N GLY A 44 8.80 4.52 -6.73
CA GLY A 44 9.83 5.01 -5.80
C GLY A 44 10.51 6.26 -6.35
N LYS A 45 10.36 7.40 -5.67
CA LYS A 45 11.21 8.58 -5.89
C LYS A 45 12.25 8.66 -4.78
N SER A 46 13.52 8.52 -5.18
CA SER A 46 14.67 8.54 -4.27
C SER A 46 15.24 9.94 -4.00
N SER A 47 14.80 10.98 -4.73
CA SER A 47 15.31 12.35 -4.59
C SER A 47 14.42 13.39 -5.30
N PRO A 48 14.34 14.64 -4.80
CA PRO A 48 14.83 15.10 -3.48
C PRO A 48 13.91 14.63 -2.34
N SER A 49 14.49 14.52 -1.13
CA SER A 49 13.80 14.07 0.09
C SER A 49 12.50 14.86 0.36
N PRO A 50 11.47 14.21 0.95
CA PRO A 50 11.48 12.86 1.50
C PRO A 50 11.34 11.75 0.43
N LEU A 51 11.98 10.60 0.70
CA LEU A 51 11.76 9.36 -0.04
C LEU A 51 10.26 9.06 -0.05
N ARG A 52 9.67 8.99 -1.25
CA ARG A 52 8.25 8.70 -1.44
C ARG A 52 8.13 7.41 -2.23
N HIS A 53 7.45 6.44 -1.64
CA HIS A 53 7.05 5.21 -2.30
C HIS A 53 5.52 5.23 -2.43
N THR A 54 5.04 5.38 -3.66
CA THR A 54 3.61 5.35 -3.97
C THR A 54 3.25 3.99 -4.55
N VAL A 55 2.18 3.39 -4.05
CA VAL A 55 1.62 2.12 -4.48
C VAL A 55 0.22 2.39 -5.00
N ILE A 56 -0.06 2.01 -6.24
CA ILE A 56 -1.38 2.14 -6.87
C ILE A 56 -1.92 0.74 -7.12
N PHE A 57 -3.16 0.51 -6.71
CA PHE A 57 -3.83 -0.79 -6.76
C PHE A 57 -5.34 -0.63 -6.89
N GLY A 58 -6.07 -1.75 -6.99
CA GLY A 58 -7.52 -1.79 -7.19
C GLY A 58 -7.91 -2.07 -8.64
N SER A 59 -9.15 -1.75 -8.98
CA SER A 59 -9.69 -1.96 -10.31
C SER A 59 -9.47 -0.73 -11.20
N LYS A 60 -9.67 -0.87 -12.51
CA LYS A 60 -9.61 0.27 -13.44
C LYS A 60 -10.62 1.37 -13.10
N SER A 61 -11.74 1.00 -12.51
CA SER A 61 -12.86 1.89 -12.15
C SER A 61 -12.76 2.45 -10.72
N ASN A 62 -12.02 1.79 -9.83
CA ASN A 62 -11.84 2.19 -8.44
C ASN A 62 -10.39 1.95 -8.01
N GLN A 63 -9.54 2.95 -8.26
CA GLN A 63 -8.13 2.90 -7.89
C GLN A 63 -7.90 3.47 -6.50
N HIS A 64 -7.04 2.78 -5.76
CA HIS A 64 -6.58 3.17 -4.45
C HIS A 64 -5.09 3.51 -4.48
N LYS A 65 -4.67 4.36 -3.54
CA LYS A 65 -3.29 4.80 -3.43
C LYS A 65 -2.79 4.74 -1.99
N LEU A 66 -1.75 3.94 -1.77
CA LEU A 66 -0.94 3.97 -0.55
C LEU A 66 0.34 4.76 -0.82
N GLU A 67 0.61 5.78 -0.01
CA GLU A 67 1.88 6.51 -0.02
C GLU A 67 2.63 6.29 1.28
N ILE A 68 3.88 5.86 1.15
CA ILE A 68 4.82 5.68 2.25
C ILE A 68 5.89 6.75 2.09
N VAL A 69 5.94 7.68 3.04
CA VAL A 69 6.80 8.87 2.98
C VAL A 69 7.81 8.84 4.11
N GLY A 70 9.10 8.91 3.79
CA GLY A 70 10.19 8.93 4.76
C GLY A 70 11.13 7.74 4.63
N LYS A 71 12.36 7.91 5.14
CA LYS A 71 13.42 6.90 5.05
C LYS A 71 13.42 5.94 6.24
N TYR A 72 13.33 6.49 7.45
CA TYR A 72 13.42 5.73 8.70
C TYR A 72 12.06 5.66 9.37
N LYS A 73 11.61 6.76 9.98
CA LYS A 73 10.20 6.97 10.36
C LYS A 73 9.42 7.27 9.08
N LYS A 74 8.38 6.49 8.83
CA LYS A 74 7.58 6.52 7.62
C LYS A 74 6.18 6.96 7.97
N GLU A 75 5.70 7.99 7.30
CA GLU A 75 4.31 8.40 7.31
C GLU A 75 3.53 7.54 6.32
N LEU A 76 2.35 7.09 6.74
CA LEU A 76 1.46 6.28 5.93
C LEU A 76 0.25 7.11 5.54
N TYR A 77 0.05 7.24 4.23
CA TYR A 77 -1.13 7.87 3.67
C TYR A 77 -1.90 6.85 2.83
N PHE A 78 -3.19 6.71 3.08
CA PHE A 78 -4.08 5.88 2.27
C PHE A 78 -5.21 6.75 1.72
N ASP A 79 -5.35 6.78 0.39
CA ASP A 79 -6.26 7.66 -0.34
C ASP A 79 -6.21 9.13 0.13
N ASN A 80 -4.98 9.65 0.22
CA ASN A 80 -4.64 11.00 0.68
C ASN A 80 -4.98 11.32 2.15
N ARG A 81 -5.37 10.33 2.96
CA ARG A 81 -5.60 10.50 4.39
C ARG A 81 -4.42 9.96 5.18
N PHE A 82 -4.03 10.66 6.24
CA PHE A 82 -2.92 10.24 7.10
C PHE A 82 -3.40 9.20 8.11
N TYR A 83 -2.67 8.09 8.25
CA TYR A 83 -3.01 7.00 9.18
C TYR A 83 -2.03 6.85 10.35
N GLY A 84 -0.93 7.62 10.33
CA GLY A 84 0.09 7.58 11.37
C GLY A 84 1.49 7.31 10.83
N THR A 85 2.39 7.01 11.76
CA THR A 85 3.80 6.81 11.46
C THR A 85 4.32 5.48 12.01
N ILE A 86 5.18 4.83 11.24
CA ILE A 86 5.81 3.56 11.61
C ILE A 86 7.31 3.61 11.29
N TRP A 87 8.13 2.93 12.11
CA TRP A 87 9.56 2.76 11.82
C TRP A 87 9.79 1.49 10.99
N SER A 88 9.26 0.37 11.47
CA SER A 88 9.25 -0.93 10.82
C SER A 88 8.05 -1.73 11.29
N GLY A 89 7.59 -2.68 10.48
CA GLY A 89 6.46 -3.54 10.85
C GLY A 89 5.67 -3.99 9.64
N ASP A 90 4.47 -4.50 9.92
CA ASP A 90 3.58 -5.07 8.92
C ASP A 90 2.41 -4.12 8.64
N ILE A 91 2.18 -3.85 7.36
CA ILE A 91 1.04 -3.08 6.87
C ILE A 91 0.14 -4.02 6.09
N LEU A 92 -1.14 -4.06 6.47
CA LEU A 92 -2.16 -4.79 5.74
C LEU A 92 -3.24 -3.80 5.30
N ILE A 93 -3.48 -3.71 4.00
CA ILE A 93 -4.68 -3.09 3.46
C ILE A 93 -5.63 -4.20 3.04
N ARG A 94 -6.88 -4.11 3.48
CA ARG A 94 -7.95 -5.03 3.10
C ARG A 94 -9.25 -4.26 3.05
N ASP A 95 -9.93 -4.29 1.91
CA ASP A 95 -11.28 -3.71 1.76
C ASP A 95 -11.35 -2.25 2.24
N GLY A 96 -10.42 -1.42 1.75
CA GLY A 96 -10.33 0.01 2.14
C GLY A 96 -9.93 0.26 3.61
N SER A 97 -9.61 -0.78 4.37
CA SER A 97 -9.17 -0.68 5.76
C SER A 97 -7.67 -0.88 5.87
N LEU A 98 -6.99 -0.07 6.69
CA LEU A 98 -5.55 -0.16 6.94
C LEU A 98 -5.29 -0.69 8.34
N SER A 99 -4.47 -1.73 8.45
CA SER A 99 -3.97 -2.26 9.71
C SER A 99 -2.46 -2.11 9.81
N ILE A 100 -1.97 -1.78 11.01
CA ILE A 100 -0.54 -1.70 11.35
C ILE A 100 -0.26 -2.72 12.45
N ASP A 101 0.67 -3.64 12.21
CA ASP A 101 1.04 -4.73 13.13
C ASP A 101 -0.19 -5.51 13.64
N GLY A 102 -1.12 -5.79 12.72
CA GLY A 102 -2.37 -6.50 13.00
C GLY A 102 -3.46 -5.68 13.70
N LYS A 103 -3.21 -4.40 14.01
CA LYS A 103 -4.21 -3.50 14.60
C LYS A 103 -4.84 -2.63 13.53
N LEU A 104 -6.16 -2.69 13.40
CA LEU A 104 -6.92 -1.78 12.56
C LEU A 104 -6.72 -0.35 13.04
N VAL A 105 -6.36 0.55 12.12
CA VAL A 105 -6.15 1.97 12.41
C VAL A 105 -7.10 2.84 11.60
N SER A 106 -7.54 3.93 12.22
CA SER A 106 -8.36 4.94 11.57
C SER A 106 -7.50 6.08 11.03
N PRO A 107 -7.96 6.81 10.00
CA PRO A 107 -7.29 8.03 9.59
C PRO A 107 -7.26 9.02 10.77
N ILE A 108 -6.12 9.67 10.94
CA ILE A 108 -5.91 10.74 11.93
C ILE A 108 -6.28 12.05 11.24
N GLU A 109 -7.40 12.65 11.64
CA GLU A 109 -7.76 14.00 11.21
C GLU A 109 -6.77 15.00 11.81
N ASN A 110 -6.32 15.94 10.98
CA ASN A 110 -5.56 17.12 11.40
C ASN A 110 -6.50 18.27 11.70
#